data_AF-A0AAD2EB43-F1
#
_entry.id   AF-A0AAD2EB43-F1
#
_cell.length_a   1.000
_cell.length_b   1.000
_cell.length_c   1.000
_cell.angle_alpha   90.00
_cell.angle_beta   90.00
_cell.angle_gamma   90.00
#
_symmetry.space_group_name_H-M   'P 1'
#
loop_
_entity.id
_entity.type
_entity.pdbx_description
1 polymer ?
#
loop_
_entity_poly.entity_id
_entity_poly.type
_entity_poly.pdbx_seq_one_letter_code
_entity_poly.pdbx_strand_id
1 'polypeptide(L)'
;MDQEQNDKTVKGTILIPCRTATRGTFPLNGTYFQVNEVFADHKTTRCPIAVPRESIWELPKRSLYCGTGATSIFKGMSTKEIQYCFWRGFFCIRGVDRVTRDARPLSVKFHPHNSKTKHADDE
;
A
#
# COMPACT_ATOMS: atom_id res chain seq x y z
N MET A 1 -6.51 -9.47 -29.91
CA MET A 1 -5.11 -9.03 -29.68
C MET A 1 -4.85 -8.58 -28.25
N ASP A 2 -5.88 -8.20 -27.47
CA ASP A 2 -5.69 -7.68 -26.10
C ASP A 2 -5.36 -8.73 -25.03
N GLN A 3 -5.69 -10.01 -25.26
CA GLN A 3 -5.49 -11.08 -24.28
C GLN A 3 -4.02 -11.46 -24.10
N GLU A 4 -3.23 -11.47 -25.18
CA GLU A 4 -1.80 -11.83 -25.19
C GLU A 4 -0.92 -10.75 -24.54
N GLN A 5 -1.28 -9.47 -24.69
CA GLN A 5 -0.55 -8.36 -24.08
C GLN A 5 -0.83 -8.25 -22.56
N ASN A 6 -2.05 -8.64 -22.14
CA ASN A 6 -2.41 -8.81 -20.73
C ASN A 6 -1.63 -9.95 -20.07
N ASP A 7 -1.13 -10.92 -20.84
CA ASP A 7 -0.35 -12.02 -20.28
C ASP A 7 1.10 -11.59 -19.98
N LYS A 8 1.61 -10.57 -20.68
CA LYS A 8 2.98 -10.05 -20.46
C LYS A 8 3.06 -8.93 -19.42
N THR A 9 1.94 -8.27 -19.10
CA THR A 9 1.92 -7.09 -18.23
C THR A 9 0.93 -7.22 -17.08
N VAL A 10 1.21 -6.58 -15.94
CA VAL A 10 0.32 -6.52 -14.79
C VAL A 10 0.09 -5.07 -14.37
N LYS A 11 -1.10 -4.81 -13.82
CA LYS A 11 -1.44 -3.49 -13.26
C LYS A 11 -0.80 -3.35 -11.87
N GLY A 12 0.04 -2.34 -11.70
CA GLY A 12 0.76 -2.05 -10.46
C GLY A 12 0.43 -0.68 -9.87
N THR A 13 0.50 -0.60 -8.55
CA THR A 13 0.48 0.66 -7.80
C THR A 13 1.85 0.89 -7.17
N ILE A 14 2.35 2.12 -7.21
CA ILE A 14 3.64 2.46 -6.59
C ILE A 14 3.45 2.65 -5.08
N LEU A 15 4.30 2.00 -4.30
CA LEU A 15 4.39 2.21 -2.85
C LEU A 15 5.63 3.05 -2.54
N ILE A 16 5.47 4.05 -1.67
CA ILE A 16 6.51 5.02 -1.36
C ILE A 16 6.86 4.90 0.12
N PRO A 17 8.13 4.66 0.48
CA PRO A 17 8.56 4.70 1.88
C PRO A 17 8.15 6.02 2.55
N CYS A 18 7.63 5.93 3.77
CA CYS A 18 7.16 7.08 4.54
C CYS A 18 8.19 8.21 4.57
N ARG A 19 9.47 7.87 4.83
CA ARG A 19 10.59 8.83 4.84
C ARG A 19 10.74 9.59 3.51
N THR A 20 10.55 8.91 2.38
CA THR A 20 10.62 9.54 1.05
C THR A 20 9.42 10.45 0.82
N ALA A 21 8.22 10.00 1.18
CA ALA A 21 7.00 10.78 1.04
C ALA A 21 7.01 12.06 1.91
N THR A 22 7.57 11.99 3.12
CA THR A 22 7.68 13.13 4.04
C THR A 22 8.97 13.94 3.89
N ARG A 23 9.84 13.60 2.93
CA ARG A 23 11.18 14.21 2.75
C ARG A 23 12.04 14.18 4.03
N GLY A 24 11.91 13.11 4.80
CA GLY A 24 12.64 12.95 6.06
C GLY A 24 12.09 13.78 7.21
N THR A 25 11.00 14.52 7.02
CA THR A 25 10.27 15.14 8.14
C THR A 25 9.65 14.03 8.97
N PHE A 26 10.07 13.98 10.23
CA PHE A 26 9.51 13.09 11.22
C PHE A 26 8.06 13.51 11.48
N PRO A 27 7.06 12.65 11.28
CA PRO A 27 5.69 12.99 11.61
C PRO A 27 5.60 13.28 13.10
N LEU A 28 4.96 14.42 13.40
CA LEU A 28 5.03 15.16 14.66
C LEU A 28 4.57 14.41 15.93
N ASN A 29 4.21 13.13 15.83
CA ASN A 29 3.63 12.35 16.92
C ASN A 29 4.47 11.13 17.34
N GLY A 30 5.81 11.22 17.30
CA GLY A 30 6.64 10.36 18.16
C GLY A 30 6.53 8.84 17.98
N THR A 31 5.90 8.32 16.93
CA THR A 31 5.74 6.87 16.77
C THR A 31 6.95 6.29 16.05
N TYR A 32 7.76 5.55 16.81
CA TYR A 32 8.99 4.86 16.40
C TYR A 32 8.81 3.82 15.26
N PHE A 33 7.57 3.59 14.80
CA PHE A 33 7.16 2.41 14.01
C PHE A 33 7.23 2.59 12.48
N GLN A 34 7.99 3.55 11.98
CA GLN A 34 7.87 3.99 10.58
C GLN A 34 8.89 3.40 9.60
N VAL A 35 9.80 2.54 10.07
CA VAL A 35 10.84 1.97 9.21
C VAL A 35 10.27 1.14 8.05
N ASN A 36 9.13 0.48 8.28
CA ASN A 36 8.46 -0.37 7.30
C ASN A 36 7.14 0.22 6.80
N GLU A 37 6.87 1.50 7.11
CA GLU A 37 5.67 2.17 6.65
C GLU A 37 5.85 2.66 5.21
N VAL A 38 4.90 2.30 4.35
CA VAL A 38 4.83 2.74 2.96
C VAL A 38 3.45 3.33 2.66
N PHE A 39 3.40 4.32 1.78
CA PHE A 39 2.16 4.95 1.31
C PHE A 39 1.86 4.55 -0.12
N ALA A 40 0.60 4.24 -0.40
CA ALA A 40 0.14 4.00 -1.75
C ALA A 40 0.07 5.33 -2.51
N ASP A 41 0.74 5.42 -3.66
CA ASP A 41 0.63 6.61 -4.50
C ASP A 41 -0.79 6.76 -5.05
N HIS A 42 -1.43 7.89 -4.76
CA HIS A 42 -2.84 8.14 -5.08
C HIS A 42 -3.10 8.07 -6.59
N LYS A 43 -2.20 8.64 -7.39
CA LYS A 43 -2.33 8.69 -8.85
C LYS A 43 -2.27 7.30 -9.46
N THR A 44 -1.26 6.51 -9.12
CA THR A 44 -1.11 5.13 -9.63
C THR A 44 -2.11 4.17 -9.00
N THR A 45 -2.69 4.47 -7.84
CA THR A 45 -3.82 3.69 -7.29
C THR A 45 -5.08 3.86 -8.14
N ARG A 46 -5.38 5.10 -8.57
CA ARG A 46 -6.51 5.42 -9.45
C ARG A 46 -6.29 4.90 -10.87
N CYS A 47 -5.10 5.16 -11.43
CA CYS A 47 -4.69 4.71 -12.75
C CYS A 47 -3.42 3.83 -12.63
N PRO A 48 -3.58 2.50 -12.41
CA PRO A 48 -2.46 1.59 -12.28
C PRO A 48 -1.53 1.58 -13.49
N ILE A 49 -0.23 1.52 -13.22
CA ILE A 49 0.79 1.43 -14.26
C ILE A 49 0.82 0.01 -14.83
N ALA A 50 1.05 -0.12 -16.14
CA ALA A 50 1.32 -1.40 -16.76
C ALA A 50 2.80 -1.76 -16.53
N VAL A 51 3.04 -2.82 -15.76
CA VAL A 51 4.37 -3.31 -15.41
C VAL A 51 4.63 -4.62 -16.16
N PRO A 52 5.72 -4.72 -16.95
CA PRO A 52 6.12 -5.99 -17.57
C PRO A 52 6.37 -7.06 -16.50
N ARG A 53 5.80 -8.26 -16.67
CA ARG A 53 5.97 -9.35 -15.71
C ARG A 53 7.43 -9.78 -15.56
N GLU A 54 8.16 -9.80 -16.67
CA GLU A 54 9.58 -10.11 -16.73
C GLU A 54 10.43 -9.20 -15.83
N SER A 55 10.06 -7.93 -15.66
CA SER A 55 10.84 -6.97 -14.86
C SER A 55 10.66 -7.16 -13.35
N ILE A 56 9.60 -7.84 -12.93
CA ILE A 56 9.28 -8.08 -11.52
C ILE A 56 9.37 -9.55 -11.11
N TRP A 57 9.61 -10.46 -12.06
CA TRP A 57 9.57 -11.90 -11.82
C TRP A 57 10.62 -12.36 -10.80
N GLU A 58 11.85 -11.88 -10.98
CA GLU A 58 13.01 -12.23 -10.15
C GLU A 58 13.23 -11.28 -8.95
N LEU A 59 12.29 -10.35 -8.71
CA LEU A 59 12.43 -9.41 -7.59
C LEU A 59 12.02 -10.06 -6.26
N PRO A 60 12.70 -9.71 -5.14
CA PRO A 60 12.30 -10.16 -3.82
C PRO A 60 10.85 -9.77 -3.49
N LYS A 61 10.04 -10.76 -3.15
CA LYS A 61 8.64 -10.56 -2.74
C LYS A 61 8.58 -10.31 -1.24
N ARG A 62 7.81 -9.29 -0.84
CA ARG A 62 7.60 -8.91 0.55
C ARG A 62 6.11 -8.74 0.82
N SER A 63 5.67 -9.20 1.99
CA SER A 63 4.28 -9.07 2.39
C SER A 63 3.96 -7.61 2.72
N LEU A 64 2.84 -7.14 2.17
CA LEU A 64 2.27 -5.83 2.47
C LEU A 64 0.99 -6.02 3.28
N TYR A 65 0.94 -5.42 4.46
CA TYR A 65 -0.22 -5.43 5.33
C TYR A 65 -0.98 -4.12 5.20
N CYS A 66 -2.25 -4.20 4.82
CA CYS A 66 -3.10 -3.03 4.54
C CYS A 66 -4.28 -2.96 5.52
N GLY A 67 -4.62 -1.75 5.97
CA GLY A 67 -5.78 -1.54 6.84
C GLY A 67 -5.96 -0.07 7.21
N THR A 68 -6.93 0.22 8.07
CA THR A 68 -7.21 1.60 8.53
C THR A 68 -6.29 2.06 9.66
N GLY A 69 -5.50 1.15 10.23
CA GLY A 69 -4.53 1.43 11.29
C GLY A 69 -3.88 0.14 11.81
N ALA A 70 -2.84 0.28 12.64
CA ALA A 70 -2.09 -0.85 13.19
C ALA A 70 -3.01 -1.85 13.93
N THR A 71 -3.91 -1.36 14.78
CA THR A 71 -4.87 -2.21 15.50
C THR A 71 -5.78 -3.00 14.55
N SER A 72 -6.17 -2.40 13.42
CA SER A 72 -7.00 -3.08 12.42
C SER A 72 -6.22 -4.17 11.69
N ILE A 73 -4.93 -3.92 11.39
CA ILE A 73 -4.06 -4.87 10.70
C ILE A 73 -3.76 -6.08 11.60
N PHE A 74 -3.45 -5.83 12.87
CA PHE A 74 -3.00 -6.87 13.81
C PHE A 74 -4.15 -7.52 14.61
N LYS A 75 -5.40 -7.19 14.30
CA LYS A 75 -6.54 -7.72 15.04
C LYS A 75 -6.61 -9.25 14.91
N GLY A 76 -6.58 -9.95 16.05
CA GLY A 76 -6.64 -11.41 16.09
C GLY A 76 -5.32 -12.12 15.78
N MET A 77 -4.22 -11.39 15.59
CA MET A 77 -2.89 -11.99 15.44
C MET A 77 -2.24 -12.23 16.81
N SER A 78 -1.48 -13.30 16.91
CA SER A 78 -0.59 -13.57 18.04
C SER A 78 0.62 -12.65 18.06
N THR A 79 1.26 -12.50 19.22
CA THR A 79 2.49 -11.70 19.36
C THR A 79 3.61 -12.14 18.41
N LYS A 80 3.73 -13.45 18.14
CA LYS A 80 4.74 -14.00 17.21
C LYS A 80 4.48 -13.57 15.76
N GLU A 81 3.21 -13.58 15.34
CA GLU A 81 2.82 -13.13 13.99
C GLU A 81 3.06 -11.63 13.84
N ILE A 82 2.71 -10.84 14.85
CA ILE A 82 2.96 -9.40 14.85
C ILE A 82 4.46 -9.12 14.71
N GLN A 83 5.31 -9.79 15.51
CA GLN A 83 6.77 -9.66 15.40
C GLN A 83 7.28 -10.03 14.00
N TYR A 84 6.78 -11.11 13.42
CA TYR A 84 7.14 -11.51 12.06
C TYR A 84 6.77 -10.44 11.02
N CYS A 85 5.56 -9.85 11.14
CA CYS A 85 5.12 -8.75 10.27
C CYS A 85 6.11 -7.57 10.35
N PHE A 86 6.54 -7.20 11.56
CA PHE A 86 7.49 -6.11 11.76
C PHE A 86 8.91 -6.43 11.27
N TRP A 87 9.34 -7.69 11.24
CA TRP A 87 10.68 -8.04 10.77
C TRP A 87 10.79 -8.22 9.27
N ARG A 88 9.70 -8.67 8.63
CA ARG A 88 9.76 -9.17 7.24
C ARG A 88 8.83 -8.43 6.28
N GLY A 89 7.85 -7.69 6.79
CA GLY A 89 6.80 -7.06 6.00
C GLY A 89 6.82 -5.53 6.04
N PHE A 90 5.91 -4.97 5.24
CA PHE A 90 5.63 -3.54 5.15
C PHE A 90 4.16 -3.26 5.48
N PHE A 91 3.88 -2.04 5.95
CA PHE A 91 2.53 -1.62 6.34
C PHE A 91 2.08 -0.44 5.49
N CYS A 92 0.84 -0.48 5.02
CA CYS A 92 0.20 0.62 4.31
C CYS A 92 -1.16 0.93 4.93
N ILE A 93 -1.26 2.08 5.59
CA ILE A 93 -2.49 2.53 6.23
C ILE A 93 -3.15 3.71 5.52
N ARG A 94 -2.42 4.34 4.58
CA ARG A 94 -2.86 5.54 3.86
C ARG A 94 -2.17 5.64 2.51
N GLY A 95 -2.83 6.38 1.61
CA GLY A 95 -2.22 6.85 0.39
C GLY A 95 -1.54 8.21 0.55
N VAL A 96 -0.80 8.62 -0.46
CA VAL A 96 -0.21 9.95 -0.56
C VAL A 96 -0.34 10.47 -1.99
N ASP A 97 -0.67 11.74 -2.14
CA ASP A 97 -0.50 12.43 -3.41
C ASP A 97 0.95 12.88 -3.56
N ARG A 98 1.68 12.38 -4.55
CA ARG A 98 3.09 12.75 -4.73
C ARG A 98 3.30 14.23 -5.07
N VAL A 99 2.32 14.89 -5.69
CA VAL A 99 2.42 16.27 -6.14
C VAL A 99 2.10 17.21 -4.98
N THR A 100 0.93 17.04 -4.36
CA THR A 100 0.50 17.92 -3.26
C THR A 100 1.15 17.55 -1.93
N ARG A 101 1.58 16.29 -1.78
CA ARG A 101 2.11 15.66 -0.55
C ARG A 101 1.06 15.46 0.53
N ASP A 102 -0.21 15.59 0.19
CA ASP A 102 -1.30 15.38 1.13
C ASP A 102 -1.52 13.89 1.38
N ALA A 103 -1.84 13.57 2.64
CA ALA A 103 -2.33 12.26 3.01
C ALA A 103 -3.68 12.01 2.32
N ARG A 104 -3.84 10.83 1.74
CA ARG A 104 -5.10 10.37 1.13
C ARG A 104 -5.59 9.11 1.84
N PRO A 105 -6.92 8.89 1.91
CA PRO A 105 -7.46 7.61 2.37
C PRO A 105 -6.90 6.45 1.55
N LEU A 106 -6.68 5.30 2.19
CA LEU A 106 -6.27 4.10 1.48
C LEU A 106 -7.44 3.59 0.63
N SER A 107 -7.18 3.30 -0.64
CA SER A 107 -8.23 2.80 -1.54
C SER A 107 -8.77 1.45 -1.08
N VAL A 108 -10.07 1.23 -1.27
CA VAL A 108 -10.75 -0.06 -1.05
C VAL A 108 -10.12 -1.22 -1.81
N LYS A 109 -9.33 -0.95 -2.86
CA LYS A 109 -8.56 -1.98 -3.58
C LYS A 109 -7.51 -2.68 -2.70
N PHE A 110 -6.97 -1.97 -1.70
CA PHE A 110 -5.97 -2.51 -0.77
C PHE A 110 -6.58 -3.11 0.48
N HIS A 111 -7.71 -2.57 0.91
CA HIS A 111 -8.44 -3.05 2.08
C HIS A 111 -9.94 -3.01 1.76
N PRO A 112 -10.47 -4.04 1.08
CA PRO A 112 -11.90 -4.11 0.80
C PRO A 112 -12.62 -4.22 2.14
N HIS A 113 -13.50 -3.26 2.42
CA HIS A 113 -14.36 -3.35 3.59
C HIS A 113 -15.24 -4.60 3.44
N ASN A 114 -15.26 -5.46 4.47
CA ASN A 114 -16.20 -6.58 4.55
C ASN A 114 -17.67 -6.14 4.72
N SER A 115 -17.98 -4.85 4.59
CA SER A 115 -19.33 -4.33 4.63
C SER A 115 -20.01 -4.54 3.27
N LYS A 116 -21.03 -5.38 3.25
CA LYS A 116 -22.06 -5.35 2.22
C LYS A 116 -22.72 -3.96 2.20
N THR A 117 -22.20 -2.99 1.46
CA THR A 117 -22.90 -1.70 1.22
C THR A 117 -22.30 -0.95 0.03
N LYS A 118 -23.08 -1.00 -1.07
CA LYS A 118 -23.33 -0.03 -2.15
C LYS A 118 -22.22 0.94 -2.59
N HIS A 119 -21.91 0.84 -3.88
CA HIS A 119 -21.31 1.88 -4.72
C HIS A 119 -21.74 3.28 -4.30
N ALA A 120 -20.75 4.13 -4.04
CA ALA A 120 -20.86 5.57 -4.15
C ALA A 120 -19.72 5.99 -5.09
N ASP A 121 -20.11 6.72 -6.12
CA ASP A 121 -19.34 7.04 -7.31
C ASP A 121 -18.20 8.01 -6.97
N ASP A 122 -17.00 7.70 -7.47
CA ASP A 122 -15.85 8.61 -7.47
C ASP A 122 -15.90 9.43 -8.77
N GLU A 123 -16.39 10.66 -8.69
CA GLU A 123 -16.06 11.76 -9.61
C GLU A 123 -14.67 12.35 -9.28
#